data_AF-A0A3C0TTW9-F1
#
_entry.id   AF-A0A3C0TTW9-F1
#
_cell.length_a   1.000
_cell.length_b   1.000
_cell.length_c   1.000
_cell.angle_alpha   90.00
_cell.angle_beta   90.00
_cell.angle_gamma   90.00
#
_symmetry.space_group_name_H-M   'P 1'
#
loop_
_entity.id
_entity.type
_entity.pdbx_description
1 polymer ?
#
loop_
_entity_poly.entity_id
_entity_poly.type
_entity_poly.pdbx_seq_one_letter_code
_entity_poly.pdbx_strand_id
1 'polypeptide(L)' 'ITRSGTRKEELLVPPADLAKMFVLRRILNPMGTVDAMEFLLDKLRGTKTNKEFFASMNT' A
#
# COMPACT_ATOMS: atom_id res chain seq x y z
N ILE A 1 5.93 -4.27 8.08
CA ILE A 1 4.61 -4.32 7.37
C ILE A 1 4.15 -5.76 7.08
N THR A 2 5.05 -6.67 6.70
CA THR A 2 4.70 -8.06 6.30
C THR A 2 3.93 -8.88 7.34
N ARG A 3 4.01 -8.54 8.63
CA ARG A 3 3.23 -9.17 9.71
C ARG A 3 1.84 -8.55 9.95
N SER A 4 1.55 -7.41 9.32
CA SER A 4 0.29 -6.67 9.49
C SER A 4 -0.73 -7.10 8.44
N GLY A 5 -1.90 -7.56 8.89
CA GLY A 5 -3.01 -7.92 8.01
C GLY A 5 -4.31 -8.03 8.81
N THR A 6 -5.43 -7.77 8.14
CA THR A 6 -6.77 -7.87 8.73
C THR A 6 -7.48 -9.05 8.09
N ARG A 7 -8.07 -9.93 8.92
CA ARG A 7 -8.87 -11.05 8.40
C ARG A 7 -10.13 -10.51 7.74
N LYS A 8 -10.49 -11.09 6.58
CA LYS A 8 -11.65 -10.68 5.78
C LYS A 8 -11.62 -9.19 5.36
N GLU A 9 -10.46 -8.68 4.96
CA GLU A 9 -10.30 -7.28 4.54
C GLU A 9 -11.16 -6.92 3.30
N GLU A 10 -11.60 -7.90 2.51
CA GLU A 10 -12.54 -7.74 1.40
C GLU A 10 -13.94 -7.25 1.81
N LEU A 11 -14.32 -7.40 3.08
CA LEU A 11 -15.58 -6.86 3.60
C LEU A 11 -15.46 -5.41 4.07
N LEU A 12 -14.23 -4.91 4.23
CA LEU A 12 -13.93 -3.59 4.81
C LEU A 12 -13.44 -2.59 3.76
N VAL A 13 -12.91 -3.07 2.65
CA VAL A 13 -12.27 -2.26 1.62
C VAL A 13 -12.91 -2.54 0.26
N PRO A 14 -13.22 -1.50 -0.54
CA PRO A 14 -13.73 -1.69 -1.89
C PRO A 14 -12.79 -2.56 -2.74
N PRO A 15 -13.31 -3.41 -3.66
CA PRO A 15 -12.48 -4.32 -4.44
C PRO A 15 -11.35 -3.65 -5.24
N ALA A 16 -11.59 -2.44 -5.74
CA ALA A 16 -10.59 -1.68 -6.49
C ALA A 16 -9.39 -1.25 -5.62
N ASP A 17 -9.66 -0.81 -4.39
CA ASP A 17 -8.61 -0.40 -3.45
C ASP A 17 -7.89 -1.63 -2.89
N LEU A 18 -8.62 -2.72 -2.66
CA LEU A 18 -8.05 -3.99 -2.22
C LEU A 18 -7.02 -4.53 -3.23
N ALA A 19 -7.32 -4.46 -4.53
CA ALA A 19 -6.38 -4.84 -5.58
C ALA A 19 -5.08 -4.01 -5.52
N LYS A 20 -5.18 -2.70 -5.30
CA LYS A 20 -4.02 -1.80 -5.15
C LYS A 20 -3.22 -2.10 -3.89
N MET A 21 -3.89 -2.40 -2.77
CA MET A 21 -3.23 -2.83 -1.54
C MET A 21 -2.43 -4.13 -1.76
N PHE A 22 -2.96 -5.09 -2.53
CA PHE A 22 -2.21 -6.31 -2.87
C PHE A 22 -0.96 -6.02 -3.71
N VAL A 23 -1.06 -5.14 -4.71
CA VAL A 23 0.10 -4.72 -5.51
C VAL A 23 1.15 -4.04 -4.62
N LEU A 24 0.73 -3.13 -3.74
CA LEU A 24 1.63 -2.47 -2.80
C LEU A 24 2.33 -3.49 -1.89
N ARG A 25 1.58 -4.45 -1.32
CA ARG A 25 2.16 -5.52 -0.48
C ARG A 25 3.19 -6.36 -1.25
N ARG A 26 2.97 -6.63 -2.54
CA ARG A 26 3.93 -7.34 -3.41
C ARG A 26 5.22 -6.56 -3.61
N ILE A 27 5.13 -5.24 -3.81
CA ILE A 27 6.30 -4.35 -3.97
C ILE A 27 7.11 -4.29 -2.66
N LEU A 28 6.43 -4.22 -1.52
CA LEU A 28 7.05 -4.09 -0.19
C LEU A 28 7.61 -5.41 0.36
N ASN A 29 7.12 -6.57 -0.09
CA ASN A 29 7.53 -7.88 0.40
C ASN A 29 9.02 -8.22 0.24
N PRO A 30 9.67 -7.97 -0.92
CA PRO A 30 11.10 -8.23 -1.07
C PRO A 30 11.99 -7.19 -0.36
N MET A 31 11.42 -6.06 0.08
CA MET A 31 12.16 -5.00 0.75
C MET A 31 12.39 -5.33 2.24
N GLY A 32 13.52 -4.89 2.79
CA GLY A 32 13.74 -4.92 4.24
C GLY A 32 12.70 -4.06 4.97
N THR A 33 12.43 -4.35 6.25
CA THR A 33 11.38 -3.63 7.00
C THR A 33 11.64 -2.12 7.07
N VAL A 34 12.91 -1.72 7.15
CA VAL A 34 13.31 -0.30 7.19
C VAL A 34 13.11 0.34 5.81
N ASP A 35 13.71 -0.23 4.76
CA ASP A 35 13.61 0.27 3.39
C ASP A 35 12.16 0.37 2.91
N ALA A 36 11.33 -0.62 3.25
CA ALA A 36 9.91 -0.63 2.93
C ALA A 36 9.16 0.56 3.57
N MET A 37 9.51 0.91 4.82
CA MET A 37 8.92 2.05 5.52
C MET A 37 9.39 3.37 4.94
N GLU A 38 10.68 3.51 4.63
CA GLU A 38 11.23 4.71 4.01
C GLU A 38 10.63 4.94 2.62
N PHE A 39 10.58 3.89 1.79
CA PHE A 39 9.93 3.94 0.48
C PHE A 39 8.46 4.35 0.58
N LEU A 40 7.71 3.76 1.52
CA LEU A 40 6.29 4.08 1.69
C LEU A 40 6.11 5.53 2.15
N LEU A 41 6.91 6.00 3.11
CA LEU A 41 6.85 7.37 3.61
C LEU A 41 7.21 8.39 2.53
N ASP A 42 8.22 8.12 1.71
CA ASP A 42 8.61 8.97 0.59
C ASP A 42 7.45 9.17 -0.39
N LYS A 43 6.78 8.08 -0.79
CA LYS A 43 5.64 8.16 -1.71
C LYS A 43 4.42 8.83 -1.09
N LEU A 44 4.12 8.55 0.18
CA LEU A 44 2.99 9.17 0.86
C LEU A 44 3.19 10.68 1.04
N ARG A 45 4.42 11.14 1.32
CA ARG A 45 4.74 12.59 1.42
C ARG A 45 4.46 13.35 0.13
N GLY A 46 4.54 12.70 -1.03
CA GLY A 46 4.22 13.28 -2.32
C GLY A 46 2.72 13.47 -2.60
N THR A 47 1.84 13.02 -1.71
CA THR A 47 0.38 13.06 -1.89
C THR A 47 -0.32 13.55 -0.63
N LYS A 48 -1.45 14.24 -0.78
CA LYS A 48 -2.21 14.74 0.37
C LYS A 48 -3.18 13.69 0.91
N THR A 49 -3.62 12.76 0.06
CA THR A 49 -4.61 11.75 0.42
C THR A 49 -4.22 10.36 -0.08
N ASN A 50 -4.67 9.30 0.60
CA ASN A 50 -4.47 7.92 0.15
C ASN A 50 -5.12 7.65 -1.22
N LYS A 51 -6.18 8.40 -1.59
CA LYS A 51 -6.80 8.32 -2.92
C LYS A 51 -5.85 8.80 -4.01
N GLU A 52 -5.16 9.91 -3.79
CA GLU A 52 -4.14 10.43 -4.71
C GLU A 52 -2.95 9.48 -4.82
N PHE A 53 -2.48 8.93 -3.70
CA PHE A 53 -1.43 7.89 -3.70
C PHE A 53 -1.84 6.65 -4.50
N PHE A 54 -3.05 6.13 -4.27
CA PHE A 54 -3.56 5.01 -5.03
C PHE A 54 -3.86 5.34 -6.50
N ALA A 55 -4.03 6.60 -6.86
CA ALA A 55 -4.14 7.02 -8.25
C ALA A 55 -2.77 7.07 -8.93
N SER A 56 -1.72 7.52 -8.23
CA SER A 56 -0.36 7.59 -8.78
C SER A 56 0.28 6.21 -9.00
N MET A 57 -0.19 5.17 -8.28
CA MET A 57 0.20 3.78 -8.53
C MET A 57 -0.27 3.20 -9.88
N ASN A 58 -1.25 3.84 -10.56
CA ASN A 58 -1.81 3.38 -11.83
C ASN A 58 -1.11 3.96 -13.07
N THR A 59 0.16 4.38 -12.94
CA THR A 59 0.97 4.92 -14.05
C THR A 59 2.20 4.07 -14.26
#